data_AF-A0A2V2UXK3-F1
#
_entry.id   AF-A0A2V2UXK3-F1
#
_cell.length_a   1.000
_cell.length_b   1.000
_cell.length_c   1.000
_cell.angle_alpha   90.00
_cell.angle_beta   90.00
_cell.angle_gamma   90.00
#
_symmetry.space_group_name_H-M   'P 1'
#
loop_
_entity.id
_entity.type
_entity.pdbx_description
1 polymer ?
#
loop_
_entity_poly.entity_id
_entity_poly.type
_entity_poly.pdbx_seq_one_letter_code
_entity_poly.pdbx_strand_id
1 'polypeptide(L)'
;MPGNQASAVQQGDVQRRARPESEDVTDQPAATHIRVEETRQPQWTMSSTVEDILLEGSTNRTEMKLNDFLRSYLGGRGVVDTNENVAMEMFVLRPTMFINDSEILGIITASPSYQELERDLEKRKILLEAIYKLQHEGVHSLEQWKDHEGKNTVLHL
;
A
#
# COMPACT_ATOMS: atom_id res chain seq x y z
N MET A 1 4.34 86.28 -17.80
CA MET A 1 3.23 85.42 -17.35
C MET A 1 2.15 85.42 -18.43
N PRO A 2 1.28 84.40 -18.58
CA PRO A 2 1.30 82.94 -18.33
C PRO A 2 1.38 82.19 -19.70
N GLY A 3 1.17 80.90 -19.95
CA GLY A 3 0.59 79.76 -19.24
C GLY A 3 0.76 78.49 -20.10
N ASN A 4 0.67 77.33 -19.47
CA ASN A 4 1.28 76.06 -19.86
C ASN A 4 0.24 75.01 -20.31
N GLN A 5 0.69 74.08 -21.19
CA GLN A 5 0.23 72.69 -21.41
C GLN A 5 -1.01 72.41 -22.28
N ALA A 6 -0.84 71.41 -23.18
CA ALA A 6 -1.76 70.95 -24.20
C ALA A 6 -2.12 69.46 -24.05
N SER A 7 -3.38 69.17 -24.42
CA SER A 7 -3.98 67.93 -24.93
C SER A 7 -3.93 66.62 -24.13
N ALA A 8 -5.08 66.28 -23.54
CA ALA A 8 -5.49 64.91 -23.21
C ALA A 8 -6.44 64.38 -24.30
N VAL A 9 -6.14 63.17 -24.83
CA VAL A 9 -6.93 62.44 -25.83
C VAL A 9 -7.77 61.37 -25.13
N GLN A 10 -9.02 61.24 -25.56
CA GLN A 10 -10.08 60.41 -24.96
C GLN A 10 -10.02 58.93 -25.40
N GLN A 11 -10.44 58.06 -24.48
CA GLN A 11 -10.48 56.60 -24.56
C GLN A 11 -11.49 56.09 -25.61
N GLY A 12 -11.08 55.09 -26.38
CA GLY A 12 -11.91 54.44 -27.40
C GLY A 12 -12.81 53.33 -26.83
N ASP A 13 -14.07 53.41 -27.23
CA ASP A 13 -15.14 52.44 -26.97
C ASP A 13 -14.89 51.06 -27.59
N VAL A 14 -15.12 50.01 -26.81
CA VAL A 14 -15.05 48.61 -27.21
C VAL A 14 -16.39 48.18 -27.82
N GLN A 15 -16.35 47.85 -29.11
CA GLN A 15 -17.45 47.24 -29.83
C GLN A 15 -17.33 45.71 -29.78
N ARG A 16 -18.39 45.00 -29.35
CA ARG A 16 -18.77 43.69 -29.93
C ARG A 16 -20.21 43.29 -29.61
N ARG A 17 -20.82 42.72 -30.65
CA ARG A 17 -22.24 42.45 -30.93
C ARG A 17 -22.64 41.06 -30.43
N ALA A 18 -23.95 40.85 -30.33
CA ALA A 18 -24.67 39.73 -29.71
C ALA A 18 -24.81 38.40 -30.49
N ARG A 19 -25.36 37.40 -29.77
CA ARG A 19 -26.31 36.28 -30.14
C ARG A 19 -25.77 34.80 -30.13
N PRO A 20 -26.64 33.76 -29.97
CA PRO A 20 -26.64 32.81 -28.85
C PRO A 20 -26.79 31.30 -29.24
N GLU A 21 -27.09 30.46 -28.23
CA GLU A 21 -27.73 29.12 -28.27
C GLU A 21 -26.95 27.90 -28.81
N SER A 22 -26.69 26.95 -27.90
CA SER A 22 -26.98 25.53 -28.15
C SER A 22 -27.31 24.84 -26.82
N GLU A 23 -28.58 24.53 -26.61
CA GLU A 23 -28.99 23.46 -25.70
C GLU A 23 -28.80 22.14 -26.46
N ASP A 24 -27.99 21.23 -25.93
CA ASP A 24 -28.20 19.80 -26.15
C ASP A 24 -27.92 19.05 -24.86
N VAL A 25 -28.82 18.12 -24.64
CA VAL A 25 -29.07 17.28 -23.47
C VAL A 25 -28.01 16.18 -23.41
N THR A 26 -27.69 15.72 -22.19
CA THR A 26 -27.54 14.30 -21.81
C THR A 26 -26.67 14.17 -20.56
N ASP A 27 -27.36 13.90 -19.45
CA ASP A 27 -27.08 12.85 -18.47
C ASP A 27 -25.62 12.49 -18.16
N GLN A 28 -25.19 12.82 -16.95
CA GLN A 28 -24.87 11.88 -15.85
C GLN A 28 -23.77 12.47 -14.97
N PRO A 29 -23.98 12.55 -13.63
CA PRO A 29 -22.86 12.68 -12.73
C PRO A 29 -22.05 11.38 -12.85
N ALA A 30 -20.80 11.47 -13.27
CA ALA A 30 -19.84 10.39 -13.12
C ALA A 30 -19.62 10.17 -11.61
N ALA A 31 -20.54 9.42 -11.00
CA ALA A 31 -20.28 8.76 -9.75
C ALA A 31 -19.09 7.84 -10.03
N THR A 32 -17.90 8.25 -9.59
CA THR A 32 -16.82 7.31 -9.38
C THR A 32 -17.33 6.34 -8.34
N HIS A 33 -17.95 5.26 -8.82
CA HIS A 33 -18.15 4.06 -8.04
C HIS A 33 -16.72 3.65 -7.66
N ILE A 34 -16.30 4.02 -6.46
CA ILE A 34 -15.32 3.24 -5.72
C ILE A 34 -15.96 1.86 -5.70
N ARG A 35 -15.56 1.02 -6.67
CA ARG A 35 -15.81 -0.40 -6.61
C ARG A 35 -15.12 -0.78 -5.31
N VAL A 36 -15.92 -0.86 -4.24
CA VAL A 36 -15.60 -1.68 -3.10
C VAL A 36 -15.34 -3.03 -3.74
N GLU A 37 -14.07 -3.34 -3.90
CA GLU A 37 -13.61 -4.65 -4.27
C GLU A 37 -14.09 -5.50 -3.10
N GLU A 38 -15.28 -6.06 -3.23
CA GLU A 38 -15.77 -7.09 -2.34
C GLU A 38 -14.71 -8.17 -2.40
N THR A 39 -13.78 -8.15 -1.44
CA THR A 39 -12.82 -9.21 -1.22
C THR A 39 -13.65 -10.45 -1.00
N ARG A 40 -13.82 -11.24 -2.05
CA ARG A 40 -14.51 -12.52 -1.98
C ARG A 40 -13.82 -13.29 -0.88
N GLN A 41 -14.50 -13.51 0.24
CA GLN A 41 -13.97 -14.38 1.29
C GLN A 41 -13.61 -15.71 0.62
N PRO A 42 -12.38 -16.22 0.84
CA PRO A 42 -11.96 -17.49 0.29
C PRO A 42 -12.96 -18.58 0.71
N GLN A 43 -13.46 -19.33 -0.25
CA GLN A 43 -14.31 -20.48 0.03
C GLN A 43 -13.42 -21.67 0.36
N TRP A 44 -13.20 -21.91 1.65
CA TRP A 44 -12.40 -23.05 2.08
C TRP A 44 -13.15 -24.35 1.89
N THR A 45 -12.43 -25.37 1.45
CA THR A 45 -12.92 -26.74 1.27
C THR A 45 -12.11 -27.68 2.14
N MET A 46 -12.55 -28.93 2.32
CA MET A 46 -11.77 -29.92 3.07
C MET A 46 -10.38 -30.19 2.46
N SER A 47 -10.21 -29.93 1.15
CA SER A 47 -8.93 -29.98 0.45
C SER A 47 -8.08 -28.71 0.58
N SER A 48 -8.60 -27.61 1.15
CA SER A 48 -7.81 -26.39 1.36
C SER A 48 -6.64 -26.67 2.31
N THR A 49 -5.48 -26.09 2.01
CA THR A 49 -4.29 -26.32 2.81
C THR A 49 -4.32 -25.50 4.09
N VAL A 50 -3.64 -25.98 5.14
CA VAL A 50 -3.46 -25.18 6.36
C VAL A 50 -2.65 -23.91 6.11
N GLU A 51 -1.78 -23.91 5.09
CA GLU A 51 -1.00 -22.76 4.67
C GLU A 51 -1.90 -21.67 4.07
N ASP A 52 -2.77 -22.02 3.12
CA ASP A 52 -3.71 -21.06 2.49
C ASP A 52 -4.62 -20.41 3.54
N ILE A 53 -5.04 -21.19 4.54
CA ILE A 53 -5.94 -20.76 5.61
C ILE A 53 -5.21 -19.84 6.60
N LEU A 54 -4.02 -20.23 7.05
CA LEU A 54 -3.27 -19.49 8.06
C LEU A 54 -2.61 -18.24 7.49
N LEU A 55 -2.21 -18.25 6.22
CA LEU A 55 -1.68 -17.08 5.52
C LEU A 55 -2.77 -16.23 4.85
N GLU A 56 -4.05 -16.58 5.02
CA GLU A 56 -5.13 -15.76 4.52
C GLU A 56 -5.05 -14.35 5.11
N GLY A 57 -5.14 -13.34 4.24
CA GLY A 57 -5.04 -11.94 4.64
C GLY A 57 -3.63 -11.52 5.07
N SER A 58 -2.63 -12.40 5.00
CA SER A 58 -1.23 -11.98 5.07
C SER A 58 -0.98 -11.00 3.93
N THR A 59 -0.44 -9.82 4.27
CA THR A 59 -0.34 -8.71 3.33
C THR A 59 0.81 -8.96 2.35
N ASN A 60 0.57 -8.70 1.05
CA ASN A 60 1.63 -8.64 0.02
C ASN A 60 2.75 -7.65 0.38
N ARG A 61 2.50 -6.77 1.36
CA ARG A 61 3.46 -5.84 1.92
C ARG A 61 4.71 -6.55 2.47
N THR A 62 4.53 -7.73 3.06
CA THR A 62 5.65 -8.53 3.60
C THR A 62 6.61 -9.03 2.52
N GLU A 63 6.12 -9.19 1.28
CA GLU A 63 6.90 -9.64 0.12
C GLU A 63 7.51 -8.49 -0.69
N MET A 64 7.31 -7.24 -0.24
CA MET A 64 7.81 -6.05 -0.91
C MET A 64 9.33 -5.93 -0.81
N LYS A 65 9.95 -5.37 -1.86
CA LYS A 65 11.37 -5.01 -1.87
C LYS A 65 11.61 -3.69 -1.14
N LEU A 66 12.80 -3.51 -0.58
CA LEU A 66 13.20 -2.31 0.15
C LEU A 66 13.01 -1.05 -0.70
N ASN A 67 13.58 -0.99 -1.90
CA ASN A 67 13.44 0.20 -2.74
C ASN A 67 11.98 0.51 -3.11
N ASP A 68 11.15 -0.51 -3.33
CA ASP A 68 9.73 -0.33 -3.63
C ASP A 68 8.98 0.23 -2.42
N PHE A 69 9.30 -0.25 -1.21
CA PHE A 69 8.80 0.29 0.04
C PHE A 69 9.19 1.76 0.23
N LEU A 70 10.48 2.08 0.04
CA LEU A 70 10.98 3.45 0.20
C LEU A 70 10.32 4.43 -0.79
N ARG A 71 10.15 4.01 -2.06
CA ARG A 71 9.45 4.80 -3.09
C ARG A 71 7.98 5.00 -2.72
N SER A 72 7.30 3.96 -2.27
CA SER A 72 5.85 3.97 -2.02
C SER A 72 5.47 4.73 -0.76
N TYR A 73 6.28 4.64 0.31
CA TYR A 73 5.90 5.15 1.64
C TYR A 73 6.77 6.30 2.15
N LEU A 74 7.98 6.49 1.59
CA LEU A 74 8.97 7.45 2.11
C LEU A 74 9.52 8.39 1.03
N GLY A 75 8.82 8.52 -0.10
CA GLY A 75 9.19 9.44 -1.18
C GLY A 75 10.54 9.12 -1.83
N GLY A 76 10.99 7.86 -1.75
CA GLY A 76 12.27 7.41 -2.31
C GLY A 76 13.49 7.74 -1.44
N ARG A 77 13.31 8.25 -0.22
CA ARG A 77 14.44 8.49 0.69
C ARG A 77 15.14 7.18 1.03
N GLY A 78 16.46 7.12 0.82
CA GLY A 78 17.28 5.94 1.08
C GLY A 78 17.33 4.91 -0.06
N VAL A 79 16.68 5.20 -1.21
CA VAL A 79 16.75 4.34 -2.40
C VAL A 79 18.16 4.37 -2.97
N VAL A 80 18.71 3.20 -3.22
CA VAL A 80 20.01 3.01 -3.89
C VAL A 80 19.94 1.80 -4.81
N ASP A 81 20.63 1.84 -5.96
CA ASP A 81 20.54 0.79 -6.99
C ASP A 81 20.95 -0.60 -6.48
N THR A 82 21.86 -0.66 -5.50
CA THR A 82 22.31 -1.92 -4.89
C THR A 82 21.22 -2.63 -4.08
N ASN A 83 20.18 -1.91 -3.67
CA ASN A 83 19.10 -2.43 -2.83
C ASN A 83 17.84 -2.85 -3.64
N GLU A 84 17.90 -2.85 -4.98
CA GLU A 84 16.75 -3.09 -5.86
C GLU A 84 16.12 -4.48 -5.70
N ASN A 85 16.88 -5.46 -5.18
CA ASN A 85 16.41 -6.83 -4.94
C ASN A 85 16.41 -7.22 -3.45
N VAL A 86 16.62 -6.26 -2.55
CA VAL A 86 16.61 -6.52 -1.11
C VAL A 86 15.16 -6.69 -0.67
N ALA A 87 14.82 -7.85 -0.12
CA ALA A 87 13.52 -8.08 0.51
C ALA A 87 13.39 -7.28 1.81
N MET A 88 12.19 -6.80 2.13
CA MET A 88 11.96 -6.07 3.38
C MET A 88 12.28 -6.91 4.62
N GLU A 89 12.03 -8.22 4.59
CA GLU A 89 12.40 -9.14 5.67
C GLU A 89 13.90 -9.07 6.00
N MET A 90 14.76 -9.07 4.98
CA MET A 90 16.21 -8.96 5.15
C MET A 90 16.61 -7.60 5.72
N PHE A 91 15.94 -6.53 5.28
CA PHE A 91 16.18 -5.19 5.80
C PHE A 91 15.80 -5.07 7.28
N VAL A 92 14.63 -5.58 7.69
CA VAL A 92 14.19 -5.57 9.10
C VAL A 92 15.19 -6.32 9.98
N LEU A 93 15.72 -7.45 9.50
CA LEU A 93 16.71 -8.23 10.25
C LEU A 93 18.04 -7.49 10.43
N ARG A 94 18.52 -6.78 9.41
CA ARG A 94 19.83 -6.10 9.41
C ARG A 94 19.78 -4.75 8.66
N PRO A 95 19.12 -3.72 9.21
CA PRO A 95 18.87 -2.48 8.45
C PRO A 95 20.16 -1.74 8.10
N THR A 96 21.14 -1.75 9.01
CA THR A 96 22.45 -1.13 8.82
C THR A 96 23.28 -1.80 7.72
N MET A 97 22.96 -3.02 7.29
CA MET A 97 23.66 -3.64 6.16
C MET A 97 23.32 -2.98 4.82
N PHE A 98 22.14 -2.37 4.72
CA PHE A 98 21.61 -1.83 3.47
C PHE A 98 21.55 -0.30 3.46
N ILE A 99 21.36 0.32 4.62
CA ILE A 99 21.35 1.78 4.79
C ILE A 99 22.21 2.11 6.00
N ASN A 100 23.37 2.72 5.78
CA ASN A 100 24.30 3.09 6.84
C ASN A 100 24.03 4.49 7.42
N ASP A 101 23.23 5.30 6.73
CA ASP A 101 22.87 6.64 7.18
C ASP A 101 21.88 6.55 8.35
N SER A 102 22.33 6.97 9.53
CA SER A 102 21.55 6.90 10.77
C SER A 102 20.33 7.81 10.77
N GLU A 103 20.38 8.96 10.08
CA GLU A 103 19.24 9.88 10.00
C GLU A 103 18.15 9.27 9.12
N ILE A 104 18.54 8.72 7.96
CA ILE A 104 17.61 8.02 7.07
C ILE A 104 17.00 6.79 7.76
N LEU A 105 17.82 5.96 8.42
CA LEU A 105 17.31 4.82 9.20
C LEU A 105 16.33 5.25 10.30
N GLY A 106 16.63 6.34 11.01
CA GLY A 106 15.74 6.90 12.01
C GLY A 106 14.37 7.26 11.42
N ILE A 107 14.36 7.93 10.26
CA ILE A 107 13.13 8.28 9.54
C ILE A 107 12.34 7.02 9.12
N ILE A 108 13.03 6.01 8.56
CA ILE A 108 12.39 4.77 8.10
C ILE A 108 11.73 4.05 9.28
N THR A 109 12.50 3.77 10.34
CA THR A 109 12.04 3.00 11.51
C THR A 109 10.97 3.72 12.33
N ALA A 110 11.00 5.06 12.37
CA ALA A 110 9.95 5.85 13.01
C ALA A 110 8.66 5.96 12.17
N SER A 111 8.68 5.56 10.90
CA SER A 111 7.50 5.69 10.04
C SER A 111 6.39 4.69 10.44
N PRO A 112 5.11 5.10 10.46
CA PRO A 112 4.00 4.19 10.75
C PRO A 112 3.95 3.00 9.78
N SER A 113 4.33 3.25 8.52
CA SER A 113 4.37 2.23 7.48
C SER A 113 5.38 1.13 7.76
N TYR A 114 6.56 1.48 8.27
CA TYR A 114 7.57 0.50 8.65
C TYR A 114 7.11 -0.31 9.86
N GLN A 115 6.56 0.36 10.88
CA GLN A 115 6.09 -0.32 12.10
C GLN A 115 4.96 -1.32 11.83
N GLU A 116 4.05 -1.00 10.91
CA GLU A 116 2.99 -1.91 10.51
C GLU A 116 3.54 -3.11 9.71
N LEU A 117 4.46 -2.86 8.79
CA LEU A 117 5.16 -3.93 8.07
C LEU A 117 5.96 -4.86 9.00
N GLU A 118 6.66 -4.31 9.98
CA GLU A 118 7.41 -5.09 10.97
C GLU A 118 6.48 -5.99 11.79
N ARG A 119 5.31 -5.49 12.19
CA ARG A 119 4.28 -6.30 12.85
C ARG A 119 3.72 -7.39 11.94
N ASP A 120 3.49 -7.08 10.66
CA ASP A 120 3.01 -8.07 9.68
C ASP A 120 4.05 -9.17 9.43
N LEU A 121 5.34 -8.82 9.38
CA LEU A 121 6.45 -9.78 9.26
C LEU A 121 6.52 -10.70 10.50
N GLU A 122 6.39 -10.16 11.71
CA GLU A 122 6.41 -10.97 12.93
C GLU A 122 5.20 -11.91 12.99
N LYS A 123 4.00 -11.43 12.65
CA LYS A 123 2.81 -12.28 12.53
C LYS A 123 3.01 -13.38 11.50
N ARG A 124 3.51 -13.04 10.31
CA ARG A 124 3.78 -14.02 9.24
C ARG A 124 4.77 -15.08 9.71
N LYS A 125 5.83 -14.70 10.41
CA LYS A 125 6.81 -15.63 10.97
C LYS A 125 6.17 -16.62 11.94
N ILE A 126 5.30 -16.15 12.84
CA ILE A 126 4.57 -17.01 13.78
C ILE A 126 3.64 -17.98 13.03
N LEU A 127 2.92 -17.49 12.01
CA LEU A 127 2.05 -18.32 11.18
C LEU A 127 2.85 -19.39 10.42
N LEU A 128 3.99 -19.03 9.82
CA LEU A 128 4.87 -19.97 9.13
C LEU A 128 5.43 -21.04 10.09
N GLU A 129 5.78 -20.66 11.32
CA GLU A 129 6.22 -21.64 12.33
C GLU A 129 5.08 -22.60 12.71
N ALA A 130 3.85 -22.11 12.84
CA ALA A 130 2.68 -22.93 13.08
C ALA A 130 2.41 -23.90 11.91
N ILE A 131 2.44 -23.41 10.67
CA ILE A 131 2.30 -24.22 9.46
C ILE A 131 3.37 -25.32 9.43
N TYR A 132 4.63 -24.97 9.68
CA TYR A 132 5.73 -25.93 9.72
C TYR A 132 5.48 -27.04 10.75
N LYS A 133 5.04 -26.68 11.97
CA LYS A 133 4.69 -27.67 13.01
C LYS A 133 3.55 -28.60 12.57
N LEU A 134 2.48 -28.03 12.02
CA LEU A 134 1.34 -28.82 11.52
C LEU A 134 1.76 -29.79 10.42
N GLN A 135 2.54 -29.32 9.46
CA GLN A 135 3.05 -30.15 8.38
C GLN A 135 3.97 -31.27 8.91
N HIS A 136 4.78 -31.00 9.94
CA HIS A 136 5.58 -32.03 10.61
C HIS A 136 4.74 -33.07 11.35
N GLU A 137 3.57 -32.69 11.85
CA GLU A 137 2.59 -33.58 12.47
C GLU A 137 1.70 -34.30 11.43
N GLY A 138 1.96 -34.10 10.13
CA GLY A 138 1.22 -34.73 9.02
C GLY A 138 -0.09 -34.04 8.66
N VAL A 139 -0.32 -32.82 9.17
CA VAL A 139 -1.49 -32.00 8.87
C VAL A 139 -1.16 -31.01 7.76
N HIS A 140 -1.68 -31.28 6.57
CA HIS A 140 -1.50 -30.43 5.39
C HIS A 140 -2.81 -29.78 4.92
N SER A 141 -3.96 -30.41 5.17
CA SER A 141 -5.28 -29.93 4.76
C SER A 141 -6.24 -29.74 5.93
N LEU A 142 -7.32 -28.99 5.66
CA LEU A 142 -8.41 -28.79 6.62
C LEU A 142 -9.09 -30.11 7.01
N GLU A 143 -9.17 -31.09 6.10
CA GLU A 143 -9.67 -32.43 6.39
C GLU A 143 -8.84 -33.13 7.47
N GLN A 144 -7.51 -33.09 7.34
CA GLN A 144 -6.59 -33.72 8.28
C GLN A 144 -6.60 -32.97 9.62
N TRP A 145 -6.71 -31.65 9.60
CA TRP A 145 -6.83 -30.84 10.80
C TRP A 145 -8.09 -31.17 11.60
N LYS A 146 -9.21 -31.47 10.91
CA LYS A 146 -10.48 -31.85 11.55
C LYS A 146 -10.34 -33.08 12.46
N ASP A 147 -9.43 -34.00 12.14
CA ASP A 147 -9.23 -35.24 12.90
C ASP A 147 -7.97 -35.19 13.80
N HIS A 148 -7.29 -34.04 13.84
CA HIS A 148 -6.08 -33.84 14.64
C HIS A 148 -6.39 -33.64 16.14
N GLU A 149 -5.66 -34.32 17.04
CA GLU A 149 -5.87 -34.23 18.50
C GLU A 149 -5.25 -32.97 19.13
N GLY A 150 -4.35 -32.25 18.44
CA GLY A 150 -3.62 -31.07 18.92
C GLY A 150 -4.21 -29.70 18.54
N LYS A 151 -5.53 -29.57 18.38
CA LYS A 151 -6.19 -28.36 17.85
C LYS A 151 -5.97 -27.07 18.66
N ASN A 152 -5.62 -27.19 19.93
CA ASN A 152 -5.49 -26.04 20.84
C ASN A 152 -4.20 -25.22 20.63
N THR A 153 -3.27 -25.67 19.79
CA THR A 153 -1.98 -24.99 19.55
C THR A 153 -2.13 -23.70 18.72
N VAL A 154 -3.23 -23.57 17.96
CA VAL A 154 -3.47 -22.43 17.04
C VAL A 154 -4.37 -21.35 17.68
N LEU A 155 -5.11 -21.66 18.75
CA LEU A 155 -6.14 -20.77 19.32
C LEU A 155 -5.59 -19.57 20.13
N HIS A 156 -4.27 -19.44 20.27
CA HIS A 156 -3.63 -18.38 21.07
C HIS A 156 -2.77 -17.41 20.25
N LEU A 157 -2.82 -17.48 18.92
CA LEU A 157 -2.16 -16.54 17.99
C LEU A 157 -3.02 -15.30 17.74
#